data_AF-A0A6C1RSS2-F1
#
_entry.id   AF-A0A6C1RSS2-F1
#
_cell.length_a   1.000
_cell.length_b   1.000
_cell.length_c   1.000
_cell.angle_alpha   90.00
_cell.angle_beta   90.00
_cell.angle_gamma   90.00
#
_symmetry.space_group_name_H-M   'P 1'
#
loop_
_entity.id
_entity.type
_entity.pdbx_description
1 polymer ?
#
loop_
_entity_poly.entity_id
_entity_poly.type
_entity_poly.pdbx_seq_one_letter_code
_entity_poly.pdbx_strand_id
1 'polypeptide(L)'
;MLRKFAGLALLGILVASNPVAAREYTKPPAAANPLRSVTADSQTWVPAGYFTFGHWRYDFKGSNYDLFEVRSSGAATVFQHNAQFAVGLLFASILTSGPGPEDWDPPTEVEWRMDAVHYEYGINLAYRLGRLDLLLEYSRHSFHPFRDDADDPYRINTADYLRAGLMPPPLRWDAVEAEGYLRSGWLDLYDIWDPPYGPPRAFWKTTIGAWADIPLQQSERRQRRAGNAAAGPHAFVYLEPELLFLRGGGADVDFYSELGVRLPGDFANLDLFLHYTRVGDIEEVEDREVTVNLIGLGLRFAAEPARGKPIVLR
;
A
#
# COMPACT_ATOMS: atom_id res chain seq x y z
N MET A 1 5.06 13.21 -24.66
CA MET A 1 4.68 12.61 -23.35
C MET A 1 5.90 12.18 -22.54
N LEU A 2 6.86 11.42 -23.10
CA LEU A 2 8.08 10.99 -22.39
C LEU A 2 8.82 12.10 -21.61
N ARG A 3 8.95 13.30 -22.18
CA ARG A 3 9.64 14.44 -21.53
C ARG A 3 8.97 14.95 -20.23
N LYS A 4 7.65 14.74 -20.07
CA LYS A 4 6.90 15.15 -18.87
C LYS A 4 7.02 14.10 -17.75
N PHE A 5 7.08 12.82 -18.11
CA PHE A 5 7.34 11.72 -17.17
C PHE A 5 8.80 11.72 -16.66
N ALA A 6 9.75 12.05 -17.55
CA ALA A 6 11.14 12.21 -17.18
C ALA A 6 11.36 13.33 -16.14
N GLY A 7 10.58 14.41 -16.19
CA GLY A 7 10.68 15.52 -15.22
C GLY A 7 10.19 15.17 -13.82
N LEU A 8 9.13 14.37 -13.71
CA LEU A 8 8.64 13.85 -12.41
C LEU A 8 9.59 12.82 -11.82
N ALA A 9 10.13 11.92 -12.66
CA ALA A 9 11.16 10.98 -12.25
C ALA A 9 12.45 11.71 -11.79
N LEU A 10 12.87 12.77 -12.51
CA LEU A 10 14.02 13.58 -12.11
C LEU A 10 13.80 14.32 -10.78
N LEU A 11 12.59 14.80 -10.53
CA LEU A 11 12.24 15.47 -9.28
C LEU A 11 12.28 14.48 -8.09
N GLY A 12 11.79 13.25 -8.29
CA GLY A 12 11.92 12.16 -7.32
C GLY A 12 13.38 11.77 -7.04
N ILE A 13 14.23 11.77 -8.08
CA ILE A 13 15.67 11.49 -7.96
C ILE A 13 16.41 12.62 -7.21
N LEU A 14 16.05 13.89 -7.45
CA LEU A 14 16.71 15.03 -6.81
C LEU A 14 16.39 15.17 -5.31
N VAL A 15 15.20 14.74 -4.88
CA VAL A 15 14.82 14.72 -3.45
C VAL A 15 15.49 13.56 -2.69
N ALA A 16 15.95 12.51 -3.39
CA ALA A 16 16.50 11.29 -2.82
C ALA A 16 18.01 11.35 -2.43
N SER A 17 18.62 12.54 -2.35
CA SER A 17 20.08 12.68 -2.28
C SER A 17 20.65 13.04 -0.89
N ASN A 18 20.16 12.42 0.19
CA ASN A 18 20.85 12.42 1.49
C ASN A 18 20.77 11.02 2.16
N PRO A 19 21.85 10.55 2.82
CA PRO A 19 21.97 9.17 3.26
C PRO A 19 21.56 8.89 4.74
N VAL A 20 21.04 7.65 4.97
CA VAL A 20 21.15 6.72 6.15
C VAL A 20 20.40 7.11 7.45
N ALA A 21 19.71 6.29 8.30
CA ALA A 21 19.31 4.87 8.44
C ALA A 21 18.01 4.71 9.31
N ALA A 22 17.37 3.50 9.20
CA ALA A 22 16.18 2.86 9.86
C ALA A 22 14.78 2.98 9.21
N ARG A 23 13.77 2.17 9.61
CA ARG A 23 12.50 1.98 8.83
C ARG A 23 11.16 1.90 9.62
N GLU A 24 10.13 2.58 9.11
CA GLU A 24 8.74 2.11 9.15
C GLU A 24 8.48 1.42 7.79
N TYR A 25 8.00 0.18 7.79
CA TYR A 25 7.81 -0.54 6.54
C TYR A 25 6.64 -0.01 5.74
N THR A 26 6.84 -0.01 4.42
CA THR A 26 5.82 0.37 3.45
C THR A 26 4.51 -0.35 3.77
N LYS A 27 3.45 0.43 3.97
CA LYS A 27 2.12 -0.11 4.28
C LYS A 27 1.62 -0.93 3.08
N PRO A 28 0.91 -2.04 3.32
CA PRO A 28 0.27 -2.80 2.26
C PRO A 28 -0.75 -1.92 1.52
N PRO A 29 -1.19 -2.34 0.33
CA PRO A 29 -2.06 -1.52 -0.50
C PRO A 29 -3.26 -0.99 0.28
N ALA A 30 -3.40 0.33 0.26
CA ALA A 30 -4.59 1.11 0.50
C ALA A 30 -5.87 0.27 0.60
N ALA A 31 -6.35 0.04 1.83
CA ALA A 31 -7.54 -0.75 2.14
C ALA A 31 -8.62 -0.67 1.04
N ALA A 32 -9.03 -1.85 0.61
CA ALA A 32 -10.03 -2.08 -0.41
C ALA A 32 -11.36 -1.47 0.03
N ASN A 33 -11.89 -0.53 -0.76
CA ASN A 33 -13.31 -0.22 -0.69
C ASN A 33 -14.08 -1.52 -1.00
N PRO A 34 -14.83 -2.11 -0.04
CA PRO A 34 -15.55 -3.36 -0.27
C PRO A 34 -16.66 -3.24 -1.32
N LEU A 35 -17.02 -2.02 -1.75
CA LEU A 35 -17.96 -1.80 -2.86
C LEU A 35 -17.30 -1.76 -4.25
N ARG A 36 -15.96 -1.78 -4.38
CA ARG A 36 -15.22 -1.53 -5.65
C ARG A 36 -15.58 -2.49 -6.80
N SER A 37 -15.96 -3.73 -6.48
CA SER A 37 -16.38 -4.74 -7.48
C SER A 37 -17.72 -5.38 -7.16
N VAL A 38 -18.57 -4.69 -6.39
CA VAL A 38 -19.89 -5.17 -6.00
C VAL A 38 -20.97 -4.41 -6.77
N THR A 39 -21.86 -5.15 -7.41
CA THR A 39 -23.07 -4.67 -8.08
C THR A 39 -24.32 -5.13 -7.31
N ALA A 40 -25.48 -4.52 -7.59
CA ALA A 40 -26.73 -4.92 -6.94
C ALA A 40 -27.07 -6.41 -7.15
N ASP A 41 -26.63 -6.97 -8.27
CA ASP A 41 -26.83 -8.39 -8.65
C ASP A 41 -25.73 -9.32 -8.11
N SER A 42 -24.72 -8.79 -7.41
CA SER A 42 -23.67 -9.62 -6.80
C SER A 42 -24.24 -10.47 -5.66
N GLN A 43 -23.59 -11.60 -5.36
CA GLN A 43 -23.99 -12.43 -4.22
C GLN A 43 -23.97 -11.63 -2.92
N THR A 44 -24.91 -11.91 -2.01
CA THR A 44 -24.97 -11.21 -0.71
C THR A 44 -23.75 -11.52 0.15
N TRP A 45 -23.29 -12.76 0.14
CA TRP A 45 -22.18 -13.26 0.94
C TRP A 45 -20.97 -13.53 0.07
N VAL A 46 -19.82 -13.06 0.51
CA VAL A 46 -18.51 -13.21 -0.17
C VAL A 46 -18.55 -12.86 -1.67
N PRO A 47 -19.09 -11.70 -2.09
CA PRO A 47 -19.21 -11.36 -3.52
C PRO A 47 -17.89 -11.17 -4.26
N ALA A 48 -16.84 -10.75 -3.56
CA ALA A 48 -15.58 -10.34 -4.18
C ALA A 48 -14.39 -10.55 -3.23
N GLY A 49 -13.24 -10.84 -3.81
CA GLY A 49 -11.96 -10.94 -3.11
C GLY A 49 -10.82 -10.44 -3.98
N TYR A 50 -9.71 -10.08 -3.39
CA TYR A 50 -8.52 -9.58 -4.08
C TYR A 50 -7.32 -10.16 -3.37
N PHE A 51 -6.32 -10.55 -4.13
CA PHE A 51 -5.08 -11.04 -3.58
C PHE A 51 -3.90 -10.55 -4.41
N THR A 52 -2.85 -10.13 -3.73
CA THR A 52 -1.62 -9.70 -4.35
C THR A 52 -0.43 -10.33 -3.65
N PHE A 53 0.54 -10.77 -4.44
CA PHE A 53 1.83 -11.25 -3.97
C PHE A 53 2.94 -10.62 -4.81
N GLY A 54 4.03 -10.19 -4.19
CA GLY A 54 5.10 -9.56 -4.95
C GLY A 54 6.41 -9.41 -4.20
N HIS A 55 7.39 -8.90 -4.94
CA HIS A 55 8.73 -8.63 -4.48
C HIS A 55 9.11 -7.19 -4.83
N TRP A 56 9.58 -6.44 -3.84
CA TRP A 56 10.04 -5.06 -3.96
C TRP A 56 11.52 -5.04 -3.65
N ARG A 57 12.36 -4.89 -4.68
CA ARG A 57 13.80 -4.73 -4.52
C ARG A 57 14.11 -3.23 -4.38
N TYR A 58 15.10 -2.90 -3.57
CA TYR A 58 15.61 -1.55 -3.43
C TYR A 58 17.04 -1.45 -4.01
N ASP A 59 17.18 -0.60 -5.02
CA ASP A 59 18.45 -0.38 -5.72
C ASP A 59 19.15 0.89 -5.22
N PHE A 60 18.36 1.93 -4.89
CA PHE A 60 18.82 3.10 -4.16
C PHE A 60 18.20 3.04 -2.78
N LYS A 61 19.07 2.90 -1.78
CA LYS A 61 18.68 2.66 -0.39
C LYS A 61 19.52 3.50 0.55
N GLY A 62 18.90 3.88 1.66
CA GLY A 62 19.57 4.60 2.74
C GLY A 62 20.49 3.68 3.54
N SER A 63 20.22 2.38 3.60
CA SER A 63 21.01 1.42 4.38
C SER A 63 21.32 0.13 3.60
N ASN A 64 22.47 -0.46 3.88
CA ASN A 64 22.91 -1.72 3.27
C ASN A 64 22.02 -2.93 3.62
N TYR A 65 21.18 -2.81 4.64
CA TYR A 65 20.21 -3.84 5.01
C TYR A 65 18.88 -3.68 4.26
N ASP A 66 18.62 -2.56 3.56
CA ASP A 66 17.35 -2.31 2.85
C ASP A 66 17.38 -2.98 1.47
N LEU A 67 17.47 -4.30 1.43
CA LEU A 67 17.64 -5.01 0.15
C LEU A 67 16.32 -5.21 -0.57
N PHE A 68 15.33 -5.77 0.13
CA PHE A 68 14.04 -6.09 -0.47
C PHE A 68 12.94 -6.33 0.56
N GLU A 69 11.71 -6.38 0.04
CA GLU A 69 10.52 -6.86 0.73
C GLU A 69 9.79 -7.89 -0.11
N VAL A 70 9.18 -8.85 0.57
CA VAL A 70 8.19 -9.75 -0.02
C VAL A 70 6.86 -9.46 0.64
N ARG A 71 5.87 -9.07 -0.17
CA ARG A 71 4.53 -8.71 0.33
C ARG A 71 3.50 -9.71 -0.15
N SER A 72 2.61 -10.07 0.76
CA SER A 72 1.38 -10.80 0.49
C SER A 72 0.24 -10.04 1.13
N SER A 73 -0.78 -9.68 0.37
CA SER A 73 -1.94 -8.98 0.91
C SER A 73 -3.20 -9.38 0.20
N GLY A 74 -4.32 -9.30 0.91
CA GLY A 74 -5.62 -9.58 0.35
C GLY A 74 -6.71 -8.78 1.02
N ALA A 75 -7.82 -8.67 0.32
CA ALA A 75 -9.05 -8.12 0.87
C ALA A 75 -10.23 -8.91 0.34
N ALA A 76 -11.27 -9.07 1.14
CA ALA A 76 -12.49 -9.74 0.75
C ALA A 76 -13.69 -8.92 1.19
N THR A 77 -14.67 -8.76 0.31
CA THR A 77 -16.00 -8.31 0.72
C THR A 77 -16.73 -9.51 1.26
N VAL A 78 -17.03 -9.53 2.55
CA VAL A 78 -17.67 -10.67 3.20
C VAL A 78 -19.20 -10.58 3.14
N PHE A 79 -19.74 -9.37 3.09
CA PHE A 79 -21.17 -9.11 3.02
C PHE A 79 -21.45 -7.85 2.19
N GLN A 80 -22.55 -7.86 1.44
CA GLN A 80 -23.10 -6.68 0.80
C GLN A 80 -24.63 -6.64 0.88
N HIS A 81 -25.19 -5.43 0.86
CA HIS A 81 -26.63 -5.21 0.74
C HIS A 81 -26.93 -4.26 -0.44
N ASN A 82 -27.49 -4.82 -1.51
CA ASN A 82 -27.91 -4.13 -2.73
C ASN A 82 -26.84 -3.18 -3.33
N ALA A 83 -25.56 -3.47 -3.16
CA ALA A 83 -24.44 -2.59 -3.48
C ALA A 83 -24.55 -1.16 -2.92
N GLN A 84 -25.29 -0.99 -1.82
CA GLN A 84 -25.40 0.25 -1.07
C GLN A 84 -24.53 0.22 0.18
N PHE A 85 -24.39 -0.95 0.79
CA PHE A 85 -23.57 -1.16 1.97
C PHE A 85 -22.74 -2.43 1.78
N ALA A 86 -21.49 -2.42 2.22
CA ALA A 86 -20.65 -3.60 2.23
C ALA A 86 -19.71 -3.64 3.43
N VAL A 87 -19.40 -4.86 3.86
CA VAL A 87 -18.41 -5.17 4.89
C VAL A 87 -17.29 -5.94 4.23
N GLY A 88 -16.05 -5.54 4.50
CA GLY A 88 -14.88 -6.25 4.05
C GLY A 88 -13.88 -6.51 5.15
N LEU A 89 -13.02 -7.49 4.88
CA LEU A 89 -11.84 -7.81 5.67
C LEU A 89 -10.61 -7.55 4.81
N LEU A 90 -9.53 -7.14 5.43
CA LEU A 90 -8.22 -6.99 4.80
C LEU A 90 -7.15 -7.65 5.65
N PHE A 91 -6.09 -8.11 4.98
CA PHE A 91 -4.87 -8.55 5.63
C PHE A 91 -3.66 -8.23 4.75
N ALA A 92 -2.51 -8.14 5.40
CA ALA A 92 -1.22 -8.17 4.75
C ALA A 92 -0.17 -8.80 5.65
N SER A 93 0.84 -9.37 4.99
CA SER A 93 2.07 -9.86 5.57
C SER A 93 3.21 -9.36 4.71
N ILE A 94 4.17 -8.68 5.33
CA ILE A 94 5.32 -8.08 4.67
C ILE A 94 6.57 -8.63 5.36
N LEU A 95 7.34 -9.40 4.61
CA LEU A 95 8.64 -9.91 5.05
C LEU A 95 9.73 -8.96 4.56
N THR A 96 10.66 -8.63 5.43
CA THR A 96 11.59 -7.52 5.21
C THR A 96 13.02 -7.93 5.50
N SER A 97 13.96 -7.60 4.61
CA SER A 97 15.37 -8.00 4.74
C SER A 97 16.23 -7.09 5.65
N GLY A 98 15.64 -6.28 6.53
CA GLY A 98 16.38 -5.42 7.46
C GLY A 98 15.47 -4.70 8.45
N PRO A 99 15.81 -3.48 8.90
CA PRO A 99 17.20 -3.07 9.13
C PRO A 99 17.91 -4.06 10.07
N GLY A 100 19.21 -4.25 9.90
CA GLY A 100 20.06 -5.04 10.81
C GLY A 100 21.04 -4.13 11.57
N PRO A 101 21.64 -4.59 12.68
CA PRO A 101 22.65 -3.82 13.43
C PRO A 101 23.88 -3.45 12.59
N GLU A 102 24.58 -2.37 12.96
CA GLU A 102 25.80 -1.91 12.27
C GLU A 102 26.96 -2.92 12.28
N ASP A 103 26.99 -3.84 13.26
CA ASP A 103 28.06 -4.84 13.42
C ASP A 103 27.80 -6.13 12.62
N TRP A 104 26.67 -6.23 11.93
CA TRP A 104 26.35 -7.37 11.08
C TRP A 104 26.91 -7.22 9.68
N ASP A 105 27.41 -8.31 9.10
CA ASP A 105 27.62 -8.32 7.65
C ASP A 105 26.26 -8.14 6.96
N PRO A 106 26.13 -7.16 6.04
CA PRO A 106 24.91 -6.99 5.28
C PRO A 106 24.64 -8.28 4.47
N PRO A 107 23.37 -8.70 4.32
CA PRO A 107 23.07 -9.89 3.55
C PRO A 107 23.67 -9.76 2.14
N THR A 108 24.37 -10.79 1.69
CA THR A 108 24.90 -10.81 0.32
C THR A 108 23.76 -10.98 -0.69
N GLU A 109 23.99 -10.72 -1.98
CA GLU A 109 23.00 -10.99 -3.04
C GLU A 109 22.52 -12.46 -3.10
N VAL A 110 23.27 -13.37 -2.47
CA VAL A 110 22.99 -14.81 -2.42
C VAL A 110 22.24 -15.21 -1.14
N GLU A 111 22.32 -14.41 -0.07
CA GLU A 111 21.70 -14.71 1.21
C GLU A 111 20.31 -14.06 1.30
N TRP A 112 19.27 -14.89 1.18
CA TRP A 112 17.89 -14.50 1.46
C TRP A 112 17.66 -14.50 2.96
N ARG A 113 18.05 -13.42 3.64
CA ARG A 113 17.76 -13.21 5.06
C ARG A 113 16.54 -12.30 5.25
N MET A 114 15.62 -12.72 6.11
CA MET A 114 14.49 -11.91 6.56
C MET A 114 14.74 -11.55 8.02
N ASP A 115 14.64 -10.25 8.33
CA ASP A 115 14.98 -9.74 9.65
C ASP A 115 13.72 -9.40 10.46
N ALA A 116 12.57 -9.19 9.79
CA ALA A 116 11.29 -8.97 10.44
C ALA A 116 10.08 -9.34 9.57
N VAL A 117 8.93 -9.44 10.23
CA VAL A 117 7.60 -9.50 9.60
C VAL A 117 6.70 -8.40 10.11
N HIS A 118 6.01 -7.75 9.20
CA HIS A 118 4.92 -6.82 9.50
C HIS A 118 3.58 -7.45 9.08
N TYR A 119 2.63 -7.50 10.01
CA TYR A 119 1.24 -7.84 9.72
C TYR A 119 0.35 -6.60 9.76
N GLU A 120 -0.56 -6.51 8.80
CA GLU A 120 -1.74 -5.65 8.89
C GLU A 120 -2.99 -6.51 8.78
N TYR A 121 -4.02 -6.19 9.54
CA TYR A 121 -5.34 -6.77 9.37
C TYR A 121 -6.41 -5.81 9.83
N GLY A 122 -7.58 -5.90 9.21
CA GLY A 122 -8.65 -4.95 9.52
C GLY A 122 -10.00 -5.35 8.98
N ILE A 123 -11.00 -4.59 9.45
CA ILE A 123 -12.37 -4.61 8.96
C ILE A 123 -12.67 -3.24 8.36
N ASN A 124 -13.34 -3.24 7.22
CA ASN A 124 -13.81 -2.02 6.59
C ASN A 124 -15.30 -2.11 6.28
N LEU A 125 -15.93 -0.95 6.32
CA LEU A 125 -17.32 -0.74 5.94
C LEU A 125 -17.32 0.28 4.82
N ALA A 126 -18.18 0.08 3.84
CA ALA A 126 -18.49 1.11 2.87
C ALA A 126 -19.99 1.33 2.75
N TYR A 127 -20.37 2.59 2.58
CA TYR A 127 -21.73 3.01 2.32
C TYR A 127 -21.76 3.95 1.12
N ARG A 128 -22.60 3.64 0.14
CA ARG A 128 -22.74 4.44 -1.08
C ARG A 128 -23.70 5.58 -0.87
N LEU A 129 -23.18 6.81 -0.95
CA LEU A 129 -23.94 8.05 -0.93
C LEU A 129 -23.98 8.65 -2.34
N GLY A 130 -24.97 8.24 -3.13
CA GLY A 130 -25.09 8.65 -4.52
C GLY A 130 -23.96 8.05 -5.38
N ARG A 131 -23.00 8.87 -5.81
CA ARG A 131 -21.81 8.42 -6.57
C ARG A 131 -20.54 8.31 -5.72
N LEU A 132 -20.60 8.72 -4.46
CA LEU A 132 -19.49 8.73 -3.52
C LEU A 132 -19.62 7.53 -2.59
N ASP A 133 -18.52 6.83 -2.32
CA ASP A 133 -18.50 5.81 -1.29
C ASP A 133 -17.87 6.39 -0.01
N LEU A 134 -18.61 6.31 1.10
CA LEU A 134 -18.12 6.61 2.45
C LEU A 134 -17.44 5.36 2.99
N LEU A 135 -16.27 5.51 3.58
CA LEU A 135 -15.47 4.41 4.12
C LEU A 135 -15.30 4.58 5.63
N LEU A 136 -15.42 3.49 6.37
CA LEU A 136 -15.00 3.37 7.77
C LEU A 136 -14.11 2.16 7.90
N GLU A 137 -13.00 2.30 8.62
CA GLU A 137 -11.98 1.26 8.70
C GLU A 137 -11.42 1.19 10.11
N TYR A 138 -11.32 -0.04 10.63
CA TYR A 138 -10.47 -0.36 11.75
C TYR A 138 -9.39 -1.32 11.25
N SER A 139 -8.14 -1.00 11.52
CA SER A 139 -7.00 -1.85 11.17
C SER A 139 -5.99 -1.88 12.30
N ARG A 140 -5.32 -3.01 12.48
CA ARG A 140 -4.17 -3.16 13.36
C ARG A 140 -2.94 -3.48 12.54
N HIS A 141 -1.84 -2.84 12.90
CA HIS A 141 -0.51 -3.04 12.36
C HIS A 141 0.34 -3.63 13.48
N SER A 142 1.17 -4.61 13.16
CA SER A 142 2.07 -5.21 14.14
C SER A 142 3.39 -5.59 13.49
N PHE A 143 4.48 -5.05 14.01
CA PHE A 143 5.83 -5.33 13.57
C PHE A 143 6.51 -6.33 14.51
N HIS A 144 7.02 -7.43 13.95
CA HIS A 144 7.64 -8.52 14.69
C HIS A 144 9.04 -8.80 14.12
N PRO A 145 10.09 -8.26 14.74
CA PRO A 145 11.47 -8.64 14.47
C PRO A 145 11.66 -10.14 14.74
N PHE A 146 12.46 -10.84 13.93
CA PHE A 146 12.73 -12.28 14.10
C PHE A 146 13.86 -12.59 15.11
N ARG A 147 14.14 -11.69 16.05
CA ARG A 147 15.28 -11.79 16.96
C ARG A 147 14.85 -12.00 18.41
N ASP A 148 15.37 -13.06 19.00
CA ASP A 148 15.24 -13.38 20.43
C ASP A 148 16.49 -12.95 21.25
N ASP A 149 17.53 -12.41 20.58
CA ASP A 149 18.92 -12.34 21.08
C ASP A 149 19.47 -10.92 21.33
N ALA A 150 18.67 -9.87 21.16
CA ALA A 150 19.12 -8.49 21.41
C ALA A 150 18.94 -8.11 22.88
N ASP A 151 20.03 -7.65 23.53
CA ASP A 151 20.04 -7.14 24.91
C ASP A 151 19.13 -5.92 25.11
N ASP A 152 18.74 -5.25 24.01
CA ASP A 152 17.64 -4.29 23.94
C ASP A 152 16.60 -4.88 22.96
N PRO A 153 15.43 -5.33 23.43
CA PRO A 153 14.45 -5.94 22.55
C PRO A 153 14.01 -4.90 21.53
N TYR A 154 14.27 -5.14 20.24
CA TYR A 154 13.60 -4.42 19.17
C TYR A 154 12.11 -4.40 19.51
N ARG A 155 11.57 -3.21 19.68
CA ARG A 155 10.24 -2.99 20.23
C ARG A 155 9.24 -3.51 19.21
N ILE A 156 8.47 -4.50 19.63
CA ILE A 156 7.25 -4.90 18.94
C ILE A 156 6.35 -3.68 18.91
N ASN A 157 6.32 -2.99 17.77
CA ASN A 157 5.46 -1.84 17.59
C ASN A 157 4.13 -2.34 17.04
N THR A 158 3.07 -2.07 17.80
CA THR A 158 1.70 -2.31 17.40
C THR A 158 0.99 -0.98 17.33
N ALA A 159 0.20 -0.78 16.28
CA ALA A 159 -0.59 0.41 16.12
C ALA A 159 -1.99 0.03 15.66
N ASP A 160 -3.00 0.48 16.40
CA ASP A 160 -4.39 0.43 15.96
C ASP A 160 -4.75 1.70 15.21
N TYR A 161 -5.61 1.60 14.21
CA TYR A 161 -5.99 2.74 13.40
C TYR A 161 -7.49 2.70 13.14
N LEU A 162 -8.19 3.74 13.58
CA LEU A 162 -9.59 4.00 13.23
C LEU A 162 -9.65 5.15 12.22
N ARG A 163 -10.16 4.86 11.03
CA ARG A 163 -10.22 5.80 9.90
C ARG A 163 -11.63 5.99 9.38
N ALA A 164 -11.89 7.19 8.90
CA ALA A 164 -12.99 7.47 7.99
C ALA A 164 -12.41 7.96 6.65
N GLY A 165 -13.13 7.72 5.57
CA GLY A 165 -12.67 8.11 4.26
C GLY A 165 -13.77 8.27 3.23
N LEU A 166 -13.36 8.75 2.06
CA LEU A 166 -14.20 9.05 0.93
C LEU A 166 -13.52 8.49 -0.32
N MET A 167 -14.30 7.81 -1.17
CA MET A 167 -13.87 7.37 -2.48
C MET A 167 -14.83 7.91 -3.55
N PRO A 168 -14.46 8.97 -4.29
CA PRO A 168 -15.23 9.45 -5.43
C PRO A 168 -15.32 8.41 -6.55
N PRO A 169 -16.28 8.56 -7.49
CA PRO A 169 -16.36 7.69 -8.65
C PRO A 169 -15.10 7.87 -9.53
N PRO A 170 -14.69 6.82 -10.28
CA PRO A 170 -13.54 6.92 -11.16
C PRO A 170 -13.69 8.07 -12.18
N LEU A 171 -12.63 8.85 -12.36
CA LEU A 171 -12.52 9.88 -13.38
C LEU A 171 -12.08 9.24 -14.68
N ARG A 172 -12.82 9.47 -15.76
CA ARG A 172 -12.50 8.96 -17.10
C ARG A 172 -12.18 10.11 -18.03
N TRP A 173 -10.96 10.12 -18.56
CA TRP A 173 -10.54 11.08 -19.58
C TRP A 173 -10.00 10.31 -20.79
N ASP A 174 -10.78 10.36 -21.88
CA ASP A 174 -10.52 9.54 -23.07
C ASP A 174 -10.53 8.03 -22.72
N ALA A 175 -9.35 7.40 -22.71
CA ALA A 175 -9.18 5.99 -22.40
C ALA A 175 -8.43 5.76 -21.09
N VAL A 176 -8.05 6.85 -20.42
CA VAL A 176 -7.42 6.86 -19.10
C VAL A 176 -8.54 6.80 -18.06
N GLU A 177 -8.40 5.88 -17.11
CA GLU A 177 -9.26 5.79 -15.94
C GLU A 177 -8.40 6.08 -14.71
N ALA A 178 -8.86 7.00 -13.87
CA ALA A 178 -8.18 7.37 -12.63
C ALA A 178 -9.14 7.21 -11.45
N GLU A 179 -8.64 6.67 -10.35
CA GLU A 179 -9.34 6.51 -9.10
C GLU A 179 -8.58 7.27 -8.02
N GLY A 180 -9.30 7.79 -7.03
CA GLY A 180 -8.68 8.45 -5.89
C GLY A 180 -9.49 8.19 -4.63
N TYR A 181 -8.83 8.36 -3.49
CA TYR A 181 -9.47 8.26 -2.19
C TYR A 181 -8.79 9.22 -1.20
N LEU A 182 -9.54 9.59 -0.17
CA LEU A 182 -9.04 10.31 1.00
C LEU A 182 -9.43 9.51 2.24
N ARG A 183 -8.48 9.27 3.13
CA ARG A 183 -8.71 8.62 4.42
C ARG A 183 -8.01 9.41 5.51
N SER A 184 -8.66 9.53 6.66
CA SER A 184 -8.12 10.25 7.79
C SER A 184 -8.58 9.60 9.08
N GLY A 185 -7.73 9.60 10.10
CA GLY A 185 -8.17 9.15 11.40
C GLY A 185 -7.09 9.13 12.47
N TRP A 186 -7.44 8.47 13.56
CA TRP A 186 -6.66 8.40 14.79
C TRP A 186 -5.81 7.14 14.84
N LEU A 187 -4.50 7.33 15.04
CA LEU A 187 -3.53 6.27 15.26
C LEU A 187 -3.37 6.00 16.76
N ASP A 188 -3.23 4.72 17.05
CA ASP A 188 -3.00 4.16 18.37
C ASP A 188 -4.13 4.42 19.36
N LEU A 189 -5.25 3.72 19.15
CA LEU A 189 -6.31 3.60 20.15
C LEU A 189 -5.82 2.97 21.46
N TYR A 190 -4.60 2.42 21.48
CA TYR A 190 -3.92 1.79 22.61
C TYR A 190 -3.54 2.78 23.72
N ASP A 191 -3.51 4.10 23.49
CA ASP A 191 -3.46 5.09 24.57
C ASP A 191 -4.60 4.88 25.61
N ILE A 192 -5.71 4.27 25.19
CA ILE A 192 -6.84 3.90 26.07
C ILE A 192 -6.54 2.64 26.91
N TRP A 193 -5.60 1.79 26.46
CA TRP A 193 -5.35 0.44 26.97
C TRP A 193 -4.00 0.24 27.67
N ASP A 194 -3.13 1.27 27.71
CA ASP A 194 -1.85 1.33 28.45
C ASP A 194 -0.88 0.15 28.15
N PRO A 195 -0.36 0.04 26.90
CA PRO A 195 0.51 -1.06 26.51
C PRO A 195 1.94 -0.92 27.06
N PRO A 196 2.70 -2.03 27.12
CA PRO A 196 4.11 -2.01 27.54
C PRO A 196 5.09 -1.49 26.47
N TYR A 197 4.62 -1.10 25.28
CA TYR A 197 5.44 -0.61 24.15
C TYR A 197 5.22 0.89 23.94
N GLY A 198 6.20 1.57 23.33
CA GLY A 198 6.09 3.00 23.02
C GLY A 198 5.00 3.27 21.98
N PRO A 199 4.25 4.39 22.08
CA PRO A 199 3.24 4.74 21.09
C PRO A 199 3.90 5.12 19.76
N PRO A 200 3.23 4.95 18.60
CA PRO A 200 3.76 5.41 17.33
C PRO A 200 3.89 6.93 17.32
N ARG A 201 4.89 7.44 16.59
CA ARG A 201 5.23 8.87 16.49
C ARG A 201 4.06 9.81 16.17
N ALA A 202 3.10 9.33 15.37
CA ALA A 202 1.95 10.09 14.95
C ALA A 202 0.69 9.63 15.71
N PHE A 203 -0.11 10.60 16.18
CA PHE A 203 -1.44 10.32 16.76
C PHE A 203 -2.56 10.46 15.72
N TRP A 204 -2.31 11.16 14.62
CA TRP A 204 -3.27 11.34 13.54
C TRP A 204 -2.57 11.21 12.19
N LYS A 205 -3.29 10.60 11.25
CA LYS A 205 -2.81 10.42 9.90
C LYS A 205 -3.90 10.70 8.88
N THR A 206 -3.51 11.30 7.76
CA THR A 206 -4.36 11.55 6.60
C THR A 206 -3.67 11.01 5.35
N THR A 207 -4.24 9.99 4.72
CA THR A 207 -3.75 9.37 3.50
C THR A 207 -4.58 9.86 2.30
N ILE A 208 -3.91 10.33 1.26
CA ILE A 208 -4.52 10.68 -0.02
C ILE A 208 -3.94 9.71 -1.04
N GLY A 209 -4.77 8.86 -1.64
CA GLY A 209 -4.31 7.94 -2.67
C GLY A 209 -4.90 8.23 -4.02
N ALA A 210 -4.11 7.99 -5.07
CA ALA A 210 -4.54 8.09 -6.45
C ALA A 210 -3.90 6.99 -7.29
N TRP A 211 -4.71 6.40 -8.16
CA TRP A 211 -4.30 5.39 -9.13
C TRP A 211 -4.77 5.81 -10.53
N ALA A 212 -3.96 5.57 -11.55
CA ALA A 212 -4.36 5.78 -12.94
C ALA A 212 -3.92 4.63 -13.84
N ASP A 213 -4.83 4.12 -14.66
CA ASP A 213 -4.56 3.14 -15.71
C ASP A 213 -4.57 3.79 -17.09
N ILE A 214 -3.50 3.57 -17.84
CA ILE A 214 -3.23 4.20 -19.13
C ILE A 214 -3.03 3.11 -20.20
N PRO A 215 -4.00 2.90 -21.11
CA PRO A 215 -3.88 1.89 -22.16
C PRO A 215 -2.74 2.21 -23.14
N LEU A 216 -1.93 1.19 -23.43
CA LEU A 216 -0.76 1.32 -24.29
C LEU A 216 -1.12 1.14 -25.76
N GLN A 217 -2.16 0.37 -26.09
CA GLN A 217 -2.55 0.10 -27.48
C GLN A 217 -3.78 0.89 -27.92
N GLN A 218 -3.83 1.26 -29.21
CA GLN A 218 -4.98 1.97 -29.78
C GLN A 218 -6.26 1.11 -29.81
N SER A 219 -6.12 -0.20 -30.01
CA SER A 219 -7.21 -1.18 -29.95
C SER A 219 -7.89 -1.16 -28.58
N GLU A 220 -7.12 -1.17 -27.50
CA GLU A 220 -7.60 -1.08 -26.13
C GLU A 220 -8.28 0.26 -25.87
N ARG A 221 -7.72 1.37 -26.37
CA ARG A 221 -8.36 2.69 -26.25
C ARG A 221 -9.75 2.70 -26.86
N ARG A 222 -9.91 2.09 -28.04
CA ARG A 222 -11.21 1.95 -28.69
C ARG A 222 -12.15 1.06 -27.88
N GLN A 223 -11.66 -0.06 -27.34
CA GLN A 223 -12.47 -0.96 -26.50
C GLN A 223 -12.93 -0.28 -25.20
N ARG A 224 -12.05 0.42 -24.48
CA ARG A 224 -12.39 1.15 -23.26
C ARG A 224 -13.39 2.29 -23.53
N ARG A 225 -13.22 3.04 -24.63
CA ARG A 225 -14.21 4.04 -25.07
C ARG A 225 -15.59 3.43 -25.35
N ALA A 226 -15.62 2.19 -25.83
CA ALA A 226 -16.86 1.44 -26.07
C ALA A 226 -17.43 0.76 -24.81
N GLY A 227 -16.82 0.96 -23.63
CA GLY A 227 -17.27 0.36 -22.37
C GLY A 227 -16.86 -1.10 -22.16
N ASN A 228 -15.99 -1.65 -23.02
CA ASN A 228 -15.51 -3.02 -22.90
C ASN A 228 -14.26 -3.10 -22.03
N ALA A 229 -14.12 -4.20 -21.28
CA ALA A 229 -12.90 -4.53 -20.57
C ALA A 229 -11.76 -4.72 -21.59
N ALA A 230 -10.73 -3.89 -21.50
CA ALA A 230 -9.53 -4.06 -22.32
C ALA A 230 -8.66 -5.18 -21.73
N ALA A 231 -8.30 -6.15 -22.56
CA ALA A 231 -7.55 -7.34 -22.18
C ALA A 231 -6.07 -7.27 -22.56
N GLY A 232 -5.52 -6.07 -22.77
CA GLY A 232 -4.13 -5.89 -23.20
C GLY A 232 -3.32 -5.00 -22.25
N PRO A 233 -2.00 -4.89 -22.48
CA PRO A 233 -1.08 -4.21 -21.57
C PRO A 233 -1.42 -2.74 -21.34
N HIS A 234 -1.37 -2.30 -20.09
CA HIS A 234 -1.55 -0.89 -19.74
C HIS A 234 -0.45 -0.40 -18.80
N ALA A 235 -0.08 0.86 -18.93
CA ALA A 235 0.76 1.53 -17.94
C ALA A 235 -0.09 1.94 -16.74
N PHE A 236 0.53 2.02 -15.57
CA PHE A 236 -0.13 2.50 -14.37
C PHE A 236 0.75 3.47 -13.58
N VAL A 237 0.08 4.32 -12.81
CA VAL A 237 0.71 5.21 -11.83
C VAL A 237 -0.07 5.09 -10.52
N TYR A 238 0.66 4.97 -9.42
CA TYR A 238 0.13 5.01 -8.07
C TYR A 238 0.85 6.07 -7.25
N LEU A 239 0.10 6.84 -6.46
CA LEU A 239 0.62 7.84 -5.54
C LEU A 239 -0.15 7.77 -4.22
N GLU A 240 0.57 7.79 -3.11
CA GLU A 240 0.02 7.77 -1.76
C GLU A 240 0.84 8.68 -0.83
N PRO A 241 0.66 10.01 -0.89
CA PRO A 241 1.10 10.91 0.16
C PRO A 241 0.29 10.73 1.45
N GLU A 242 0.98 10.82 2.57
CA GLU A 242 0.41 10.73 3.90
C GLU A 242 0.85 11.92 4.75
N LEU A 243 -0.10 12.64 5.33
CA LEU A 243 0.17 13.71 6.28
C LEU A 243 0.04 13.16 7.69
N LEU A 244 1.08 13.35 8.50
CA LEU A 244 1.18 12.86 9.87
C LEU A 244 1.17 14.04 10.84
N PHE A 245 0.42 13.91 11.93
CA PHE A 245 0.50 14.84 13.05
C PHE A 245 1.18 14.15 14.23
N LEU A 246 2.29 14.72 14.67
CA LEU A 246 3.23 14.07 15.58
C LEU A 246 2.84 14.30 17.04
N ARG A 247 3.08 13.28 17.88
CA ARG A 247 2.85 13.33 19.33
C ARG A 247 3.78 14.33 20.03
N GLY A 248 5.01 14.47 19.53
CA GLY A 248 5.96 15.52 19.97
C GLY A 248 5.58 16.94 19.52
N GLY A 249 4.51 17.08 18.74
CA GLY A 249 4.11 18.33 18.10
C GLY A 249 4.68 18.48 16.69
N GLY A 250 4.01 19.29 15.87
CA GLY A 250 4.37 19.46 14.45
C GLY A 250 3.69 18.45 13.52
N ALA A 251 4.16 18.41 12.28
CA ALA A 251 3.63 17.55 11.24
C ALA A 251 4.76 17.04 10.35
N ASP A 252 4.54 15.87 9.76
CA ASP A 252 5.46 15.25 8.81
C ASP A 252 4.69 14.66 7.63
N VAL A 253 5.41 14.21 6.62
CA VAL A 253 4.85 13.64 5.39
C VAL A 253 5.56 12.33 5.06
N ASP A 254 4.80 11.27 4.88
CA ASP A 254 5.29 10.06 4.22
C ASP A 254 4.78 10.04 2.77
N PHE A 255 5.48 9.30 1.90
CA PHE A 255 5.11 9.22 0.50
C PHE A 255 5.46 7.86 -0.10
N TYR A 256 4.48 7.25 -0.76
CA TYR A 256 4.70 6.07 -1.58
C TYR A 256 4.23 6.29 -3.02
N SER A 257 4.93 5.69 -3.97
CA SER A 257 4.51 5.72 -5.36
C SER A 257 4.97 4.49 -6.15
N GLU A 258 4.19 4.17 -7.18
CA GLU A 258 4.53 3.15 -8.17
C GLU A 258 4.33 3.72 -9.59
N LEU A 259 5.22 3.36 -10.51
CA LEU A 259 5.07 3.64 -11.94
C LEU A 259 5.46 2.38 -12.70
N GLY A 260 4.55 1.83 -13.50
CA GLY A 260 4.81 0.54 -14.12
C GLY A 260 3.93 0.19 -15.31
N VAL A 261 4.06 -1.08 -15.71
CA VAL A 261 3.27 -1.72 -16.76
C VAL A 261 2.60 -2.95 -16.16
N ARG A 262 1.30 -3.08 -16.41
CA ARG A 262 0.48 -4.23 -16.08
C ARG A 262 0.29 -5.08 -17.34
N LEU A 263 0.63 -6.36 -17.22
CA LEU A 263 0.42 -7.39 -18.22
C LEU A 263 -0.76 -8.25 -17.78
N PRO A 264 -1.91 -8.20 -18.47
CA PRO A 264 -3.05 -9.02 -18.12
C PRO A 264 -2.77 -10.50 -18.39
N GLY A 265 -3.20 -11.36 -17.48
CA GLY A 265 -3.22 -12.81 -17.64
C GLY A 265 -4.61 -13.37 -17.37
N ASP A 266 -4.80 -14.65 -17.69
CA ASP A 266 -6.12 -15.31 -17.56
C ASP A 266 -6.60 -15.41 -16.10
N PHE A 267 -5.67 -15.49 -15.16
CA PHE A 267 -5.95 -15.66 -13.72
C PHE A 267 -5.49 -14.48 -12.86
N ALA A 268 -4.34 -13.91 -13.18
CA ALA A 268 -3.76 -12.79 -12.46
C ALA A 268 -3.04 -11.86 -13.43
N ASN A 269 -2.95 -10.59 -13.06
CA ASN A 269 -2.13 -9.61 -13.72
C ASN A 269 -0.69 -9.69 -13.20
N LEU A 270 0.29 -9.47 -14.08
CA LEU A 270 1.68 -9.24 -13.71
C LEU A 270 2.00 -7.75 -13.83
N ASP A 271 2.35 -7.11 -12.73
CA ASP A 271 2.83 -5.74 -12.67
C ASP A 271 4.35 -5.73 -12.61
N LEU A 272 4.99 -4.94 -13.47
CA LEU A 272 6.42 -4.62 -13.42
C LEU A 272 6.54 -3.11 -13.22
N PHE A 273 7.23 -2.66 -12.17
CA PHE A 273 7.19 -1.25 -11.79
C PHE A 273 8.46 -0.74 -11.12
N LEU A 274 8.67 0.56 -11.24
CA LEU A 274 9.53 1.34 -10.36
C LEU A 274 8.70 1.78 -9.16
N HIS A 275 9.27 1.70 -7.96
CA HIS A 275 8.65 2.21 -6.74
C HIS A 275 9.57 3.19 -6.03
N TYR A 276 8.95 4.12 -5.31
CA TYR A 276 9.62 5.06 -4.43
C TYR A 276 8.86 5.16 -3.11
N THR A 277 9.61 5.06 -2.01
CA THR A 277 9.12 5.20 -0.64
C THR A 277 9.92 6.27 0.07
N ARG A 278 9.23 7.22 0.71
CA ARG A 278 9.78 8.16 1.69
C ARG A 278 9.04 8.01 3.01
N VAL A 279 9.79 7.84 4.09
CA VAL A 279 9.26 7.77 5.46
C VAL A 279 10.10 8.67 6.34
N GLY A 280 9.47 9.52 7.14
CA GLY A 280 10.19 10.60 7.83
C GLY A 280 10.85 10.27 9.16
N ASP A 281 10.65 9.10 9.76
CA ASP A 281 11.19 8.81 11.10
C ASP A 281 11.24 7.31 11.44
N ILE A 282 12.11 7.02 12.40
CA ILE A 282 12.33 5.80 13.16
C ILE A 282 13.07 6.07 14.47
N GLU A 283 12.56 5.53 15.56
CA GLU A 283 13.25 5.60 16.86
C GLU A 283 14.29 4.48 17.08
N GLU A 284 14.59 3.62 16.10
CA GLU A 284 15.18 2.29 16.42
C GLU A 284 16.61 1.97 15.95
N VAL A 285 17.28 2.79 15.12
CA VAL A 285 18.71 2.52 14.77
C VAL A 285 19.63 3.69 15.08
N GLU A 286 19.09 4.89 15.29
CA GLU A 286 19.86 6.04 15.79
C GLU A 286 19.09 6.65 16.96
N ASP A 287 19.79 7.22 17.93
CA ASP A 287 19.21 8.04 19.02
C ASP A 287 18.53 9.34 18.49
N ARG A 288 18.09 9.37 17.21
CA ARG A 288 17.62 10.55 16.45
C ARG A 288 16.65 10.17 15.33
N GLU A 289 15.68 11.05 15.08
CA GLU A 289 14.70 10.97 13.98
C GLU A 289 15.36 11.27 12.61
N VAL A 290 15.23 10.38 11.62
CA VAL A 290 15.82 10.57 10.27
C VAL A 290 14.86 10.14 9.14
N THR A 291 14.90 10.86 8.00
CA THR A 291 14.09 10.56 6.81
C THR A 291 14.74 9.49 5.91
N VAL A 292 13.94 8.49 5.53
CA VAL A 292 14.27 7.36 4.64
C VAL A 292 13.81 7.65 3.23
N ASN A 293 14.63 7.28 2.24
CA ASN A 293 14.28 7.29 0.83
C ASN A 293 14.71 5.98 0.17
N LEU A 294 13.76 5.24 -0.39
CA LEU A 294 14.00 3.97 -1.08
C LEU A 294 13.48 4.05 -2.50
N ILE A 295 14.29 3.67 -3.48
CA ILE A 295 13.87 3.53 -4.89
C ILE A 295 14.32 2.15 -5.38
N GLY A 296 13.47 1.46 -6.12
CA GLY A 296 13.90 0.28 -6.84
C GLY A 296 12.83 -0.34 -7.71
N LEU A 297 13.06 -1.59 -8.09
CA LEU A 297 12.18 -2.35 -8.97
C LEU A 297 11.28 -3.29 -8.19
N GLY A 298 10.03 -3.38 -8.62
CA GLY A 298 9.04 -4.28 -8.05
C GLY A 298 8.41 -5.16 -9.13
N LEU A 299 8.01 -6.35 -8.71
CA LEU A 299 7.11 -7.22 -9.45
C LEU A 299 5.95 -7.63 -8.54
N ARG A 300 4.73 -7.62 -9.05
CA ARG A 300 3.54 -8.03 -8.29
C ARG A 300 2.59 -8.83 -9.17
N PHE A 301 2.13 -9.94 -8.64
CA PHE A 301 0.98 -10.69 -9.17
C PHE A 301 -0.27 -10.21 -8.46
N ALA A 302 -1.29 -9.81 -9.22
CA ALA A 302 -2.56 -9.33 -8.69
C ALA A 302 -3.73 -10.12 -9.27
N ALA A 303 -4.42 -10.88 -8.42
CA ALA A 303 -5.67 -11.55 -8.73
C ALA A 303 -6.82 -10.66 -8.25
N GLU A 304 -7.54 -10.08 -9.19
CA GLU A 304 -8.71 -9.24 -8.93
C GLU A 304 -9.89 -9.73 -9.79
N PRO A 305 -11.12 -9.81 -9.25
CA PRO A 305 -12.31 -10.07 -10.04
C PRO A 305 -12.48 -8.93 -11.04
N ALA A 306 -12.75 -9.28 -12.30
CA ALA A 306 -13.25 -8.30 -13.26
C ALA A 306 -14.52 -7.67 -12.68
N ARG A 307 -14.65 -6.32 -12.70
CA ARG A 307 -15.83 -5.62 -12.18
C ARG A 307 -17.12 -6.31 -12.64
N GLY A 308 -17.92 -6.80 -11.69
CA GLY A 308 -19.20 -7.46 -11.97
C GLY A 308 -19.13 -8.94 -12.36
N LYS A 309 -17.98 -9.61 -12.22
CA LYS A 309 -17.88 -11.09 -12.30
C LYS A 309 -17.51 -11.65 -10.93
N PRO A 310 -18.34 -12.52 -10.33
CA PRO A 310 -18.00 -13.17 -9.07
C PRO A 310 -16.77 -14.07 -9.24
N ILE A 311 -15.98 -14.21 -8.17
CA ILE A 311 -14.95 -15.25 -8.10
C ILE A 311 -15.69 -16.58 -7.97
N VAL A 312 -15.62 -17.41 -9.02
CA VAL A 312 -16.08 -18.80 -8.94
C VAL A 312 -14.92 -19.61 -8.38
N LEU A 313 -14.90 -19.81 -7.07
CA LEU A 313 -14.05 -20.83 -6.46
C LEU A 313 -14.63 -22.20 -6.88
N ARG A 314 -13.84 -22.98 -7.63
CA ARG A 314 -14.16 -24.38 -7.95
C ARG A 314 -13.56 -25.31 -6.92
#